data_AF-A0A6G0V5S0-F1
#
_entry.id   AF-A0A6G0V5S0-F1
#
_cell.length_a   1.000
_cell.length_b   1.000
_cell.length_c   1.000
_cell.angle_alpha   90.00
_cell.angle_beta   90.00
_cell.angle_gamma   90.00
#
_symmetry.space_group_name_H-M   'P 1'
#
loop_
_entity.id
_entity.type
_entity.pdbx_description
1 polymer ?
#
loop_
_entity_poly.entity_id
_entity_poly.type
_entity_poly.pdbx_seq_one_letter_code
_entity_poly.pdbx_strand_id
1 'polypeptide(L)'
;MLDLKDLEYTEQDVDSFLVKMHMNGALSVLSTALAIYLIIWKSPKAMGAYKWFLLNIVVSIFWFELFIIVIFTPFPIFPNPGFCAIGPLKQFGWYWGSTVPFFVLTLFLGICGMSVNLAAAFRLSAIYGVSQTLIKPFYSGLLLLCQMVYAAPTLIAGLMSVQDREKSVAGMLQTYPKMEKFFMSHTCFVIPLDDNPKMYICLGVALIQLVVVEIMSAMIIYLSFKSLIKRKCFMSAKVYNMHMQFIWSIGAQFAVPIITINTPFLLYCIFLISQSPAGVDFSPYLFIGVTTHSFFNTLIMISMTAPYRDTVISWIRIRRVGKVPVVPPISVTLVNLDKRATIVK
;
A
#
# COMPACT_ATOMS: atom_id res chain seq x y z
N MET A 1 27.16 -8.07 25.97
CA MET A 1 26.71 -7.11 24.93
C MET A 1 27.51 -7.46 23.69
N LEU A 2 26.86 -7.92 22.62
CA LEU A 2 27.52 -8.01 21.32
C LEU A 2 27.87 -6.58 20.90
N ASP A 3 29.14 -6.34 20.52
CA ASP A 3 29.54 -5.05 19.96
C ASP A 3 28.86 -4.93 18.58
N LEU A 4 28.38 -3.75 18.21
CA LEU A 4 27.77 -3.52 16.88
C LEU A 4 28.75 -3.87 15.74
N LYS A 5 30.04 -3.88 16.05
CA LYS A 5 31.14 -4.26 15.17
C LYS A 5 31.20 -5.77 14.86
N ASP A 6 30.57 -6.61 15.68
CA ASP A 6 30.54 -8.06 15.50
C ASP A 6 29.33 -8.53 14.67
N LEU A 7 28.36 -7.64 14.42
CA LEU A 7 27.19 -7.90 13.57
C LEU A 7 27.46 -7.38 12.16
N GLU A 8 27.71 -8.30 11.24
CA GLU A 8 28.04 -7.98 9.85
C GLU A 8 26.98 -8.50 8.90
N TYR A 9 26.58 -7.68 7.92
CA TYR A 9 25.87 -8.19 6.75
C TYR A 9 26.76 -9.14 5.96
N THR A 10 26.19 -10.22 5.46
CA THR A 10 26.83 -11.13 4.51
C THR A 10 26.23 -10.97 3.11
N GLU A 11 26.97 -11.36 2.06
CA GLU A 11 26.41 -11.45 0.69
C GLU A 11 25.16 -12.36 0.67
N GLN A 12 25.15 -13.42 1.50
CA GLN A 12 24.01 -14.32 1.64
C GLN A 12 22.75 -13.62 2.18
N ASP A 13 22.89 -12.63 3.07
CA ASP A 13 21.75 -11.86 3.60
C ASP A 13 21.13 -10.98 2.51
N VAL A 14 21.96 -10.39 1.66
CA VAL A 14 21.53 -9.59 0.51
C VAL A 14 20.76 -10.47 -0.49
N ASP A 15 21.28 -11.64 -0.82
CA ASP A 15 20.61 -12.59 -1.73
C ASP A 15 19.29 -13.10 -1.15
N SER A 16 19.27 -13.45 0.13
CA SER A 16 18.06 -13.85 0.86
C SER A 16 17.00 -12.74 0.85
N PHE A 17 17.40 -11.50 1.08
CA PHE A 17 16.53 -10.34 0.97
C PHE A 17 15.97 -10.16 -0.44
N LEU A 18 16.82 -10.25 -1.47
CA LEU A 18 16.42 -10.08 -2.87
C LEU A 18 15.37 -11.13 -3.29
N VAL A 19 15.58 -12.39 -2.92
CA VAL A 19 14.61 -13.47 -3.20
C VAL A 19 13.26 -13.18 -2.53
N LYS A 20 13.27 -12.80 -1.25
CA LYS A 20 12.04 -12.47 -0.50
C LYS A 20 11.31 -11.27 -1.10
N MET A 21 12.05 -10.23 -1.50
CA MET A 21 11.51 -9.04 -2.17
C MET A 21 10.85 -9.42 -3.48
N HIS A 22 11.48 -10.24 -4.33
CA HIS A 22 10.90 -10.67 -5.60
C HIS A 22 9.68 -11.58 -5.42
N MET A 23 9.69 -12.49 -4.44
CA MET A 23 8.53 -13.31 -4.11
C MET A 23 7.34 -12.44 -3.67
N ASN A 24 7.58 -11.49 -2.76
CA ASN A 24 6.56 -10.55 -2.34
C ASN A 24 6.08 -9.68 -3.51
N GLY A 25 6.99 -9.19 -4.35
CA GLY A 25 6.65 -8.41 -5.53
C GLY A 25 5.81 -9.16 -6.53
N ALA A 26 6.11 -10.43 -6.80
CA ALA A 26 5.28 -11.26 -7.66
C ALA A 26 3.85 -11.34 -7.12
N LEU A 27 3.67 -11.57 -5.81
CA LEU A 27 2.35 -11.61 -5.16
C LEU A 27 1.65 -10.25 -5.22
N SER A 28 2.34 -9.16 -4.88
CA SER A 28 1.82 -7.80 -4.92
C SER A 28 1.40 -7.40 -6.34
N VAL A 29 2.25 -7.61 -7.35
CA VAL A 29 1.98 -7.27 -8.76
C VAL A 29 0.80 -8.08 -9.30
N LEU A 30 0.75 -9.38 -9.06
CA LEU A 30 -0.35 -10.22 -9.52
C LEU A 30 -1.68 -9.84 -8.85
N SER A 31 -1.66 -9.61 -7.54
CA SER A 31 -2.87 -9.23 -6.79
C SER A 31 -3.38 -7.85 -7.20
N THR A 32 -2.50 -6.85 -7.31
CA THR A 32 -2.87 -5.49 -7.74
C THR A 32 -3.36 -5.47 -9.19
N ALA A 33 -2.73 -6.22 -10.11
CA ALA A 33 -3.21 -6.38 -11.48
C ALA A 33 -4.62 -7.00 -11.52
N LEU A 34 -4.88 -8.02 -10.68
CA LEU A 34 -6.21 -8.60 -10.52
C LEU A 34 -7.22 -7.58 -10.01
N ALA A 35 -6.85 -6.74 -9.04
CA ALA A 35 -7.73 -5.68 -8.57
C ALA A 35 -8.04 -4.63 -9.65
N ILE A 36 -7.04 -4.20 -10.42
CA ILE A 36 -7.25 -3.31 -11.58
C ILE A 36 -8.26 -3.94 -12.52
N TYR A 37 -8.12 -5.24 -12.84
CA TYR A 37 -9.09 -5.97 -13.64
C TYR A 37 -10.50 -5.91 -13.04
N LEU A 38 -10.65 -6.22 -11.76
CA LEU A 38 -11.96 -6.25 -11.10
C LEU A 38 -12.61 -4.87 -11.08
N ILE A 39 -11.84 -3.79 -10.89
CA ILE A 39 -12.37 -2.42 -10.91
C ILE A 39 -12.82 -2.01 -12.31
N ILE A 40 -12.05 -2.31 -13.34
CA ILE A 40 -12.41 -1.89 -14.71
C ILE A 40 -13.66 -2.64 -15.18
N TRP A 41 -13.71 -3.96 -14.97
CA TRP A 41 -14.69 -4.82 -15.63
C TRP A 41 -15.79 -5.37 -14.72
N LYS A 42 -15.63 -5.33 -13.40
CA LYS A 42 -16.61 -5.92 -12.45
C LYS A 42 -17.23 -4.90 -11.49
N SER A 43 -16.85 -3.61 -11.57
CA SER A 43 -17.55 -2.56 -10.82
C SER A 43 -18.99 -2.39 -11.31
N PRO A 44 -20.00 -2.39 -10.40
CA PRO A 44 -21.38 -2.13 -10.77
C PRO A 44 -21.59 -0.67 -11.17
N LYS A 45 -22.61 -0.41 -12.00
CA LYS A 45 -22.99 0.96 -12.40
C LYS A 45 -23.25 1.89 -11.19
N ALA A 46 -23.71 1.34 -10.07
CA ALA A 46 -23.96 2.06 -8.83
C ALA A 46 -22.71 2.70 -8.18
N MET A 47 -21.50 2.21 -8.50
CA MET A 47 -20.26 2.87 -8.05
C MET A 47 -20.03 4.22 -8.75
N GLY A 48 -20.59 4.42 -9.95
CA GLY A 48 -20.46 5.67 -10.70
C GLY A 48 -19.00 6.13 -10.79
N ALA A 49 -18.73 7.39 -10.42
CA ALA A 49 -17.39 7.98 -10.45
C ALA A 49 -16.43 7.41 -9.38
N TYR A 50 -16.94 6.79 -8.31
CA TYR A 50 -16.11 6.23 -7.24
C TYR A 50 -15.13 5.17 -7.76
N LYS A 51 -15.53 4.40 -8.77
CA LYS A 51 -14.66 3.37 -9.38
C LYS A 51 -13.32 3.95 -9.87
N TRP A 52 -13.31 5.20 -10.33
CA TRP A 52 -12.11 5.84 -10.86
C TRP A 52 -11.17 6.29 -9.74
N PHE A 53 -11.71 6.70 -8.59
CA PHE A 53 -10.88 6.97 -7.41
C PHE A 53 -10.26 5.69 -6.87
N LEU A 54 -11.04 4.61 -6.84
CA LEU A 54 -10.52 3.30 -6.45
C LEU A 54 -9.46 2.79 -7.43
N LEU A 55 -9.68 2.96 -8.74
CA LEU A 55 -8.69 2.64 -9.76
C LEU A 55 -7.41 3.45 -9.57
N ASN A 56 -7.52 4.75 -9.32
CA ASN A 56 -6.38 5.63 -9.08
C ASN A 56 -5.55 5.18 -7.87
N ILE A 57 -6.19 4.75 -6.77
CA ILE A 57 -5.49 4.16 -5.62
C ILE A 57 -4.69 2.93 -6.05
N VAL A 58 -5.34 1.95 -6.68
CA VAL A 58 -4.71 0.67 -7.00
C VAL A 58 -3.61 0.83 -8.05
N VAL A 59 -3.80 1.70 -9.05
CA VAL A 59 -2.78 1.99 -10.06
C VAL A 59 -1.58 2.71 -9.45
N SER A 60 -1.79 3.65 -8.53
CA SER A 60 -0.69 4.32 -7.83
C SER A 60 0.14 3.32 -7.01
N ILE A 61 -0.55 2.42 -6.30
CA ILE A 61 0.07 1.35 -5.53
C ILE A 61 0.85 0.38 -6.46
N PHE A 62 0.26 0.00 -7.60
CA PHE A 62 0.92 -0.87 -8.58
C PHE A 62 2.24 -0.26 -9.09
N TRP A 63 2.24 1.04 -9.42
CA TRP A 63 3.46 1.73 -9.85
C TRP A 63 4.50 1.85 -8.74
N PHE A 64 4.07 2.15 -7.50
CA PHE A 64 4.95 2.18 -6.35
C PHE A 64 5.64 0.82 -6.14
N GLU A 65 4.90 -0.28 -6.21
CA GLU A 65 5.44 -1.65 -6.06
C GLU A 65 6.40 -2.03 -7.17
N LEU A 66 6.02 -1.78 -8.42
CA LEU A 66 6.87 -2.04 -9.56
C LEU A 66 8.19 -1.28 -9.42
N PHE A 67 8.11 -0.02 -8.99
CA PHE A 67 9.28 0.80 -8.77
C PHE A 67 10.16 0.28 -7.62
N ILE A 68 9.60 0.07 -6.43
CA ILE A 68 10.39 -0.29 -5.25
C ILE A 68 10.95 -1.72 -5.32
N ILE A 69 10.24 -2.67 -5.93
CA ILE A 69 10.65 -4.08 -5.94
C ILE A 69 11.43 -4.47 -7.19
N VAL A 70 11.03 -3.97 -8.37
CA VAL A 70 11.62 -4.42 -9.64
C VAL A 70 12.70 -3.47 -10.13
N ILE A 71 12.49 -2.15 -9.99
CA ILE A 71 13.35 -1.14 -10.59
C ILE A 71 14.45 -0.69 -9.62
N PHE A 72 14.10 -0.36 -8.38
CA PHE A 72 15.00 0.24 -7.41
C PHE A 72 15.60 -0.79 -6.44
N THR A 73 14.75 -1.58 -5.78
CA THR A 73 15.11 -2.60 -4.78
C THR A 73 16.16 -2.10 -3.78
N PRO A 74 15.80 -1.21 -2.85
CA PRO A 74 16.75 -0.68 -1.88
C PRO A 74 16.98 -1.69 -0.73
N PHE A 75 18.22 -2.12 -0.54
CA PHE A 75 18.66 -2.90 0.61
C PHE A 75 18.99 -1.95 1.77
N PRO A 76 18.28 -1.99 2.92
CA PRO A 76 18.53 -1.06 4.01
C PRO A 76 19.92 -1.28 4.63
N ILE A 77 20.60 -0.18 4.93
CA ILE A 77 21.83 -0.18 5.72
C ILE A 77 21.47 0.28 7.13
N PHE A 78 22.04 -0.40 8.11
CA PHE A 78 21.99 -0.11 9.53
C PHE A 78 23.43 -0.24 10.06
N PRO A 79 23.86 0.38 11.18
CA PRO A 79 23.20 1.44 11.94
C PRO A 79 23.21 2.79 11.22
N ASN A 80 23.96 2.96 10.15
CA ASN A 80 23.93 4.20 9.38
C ASN A 80 22.64 4.26 8.54
N PRO A 81 21.79 5.28 8.72
CA PRO A 81 20.52 5.35 8.01
C PRO A 81 20.76 5.55 6.52
N GLY A 82 20.29 4.59 5.75
CA GLY A 82 20.57 4.53 4.33
C GLY A 82 20.14 3.23 3.68
N PHE A 83 20.49 3.08 2.42
CA PHE A 83 20.23 1.87 1.64
C PHE A 83 21.24 1.73 0.49
N CYS A 84 21.37 0.53 -0.07
CA CYS A 84 22.05 0.28 -1.33
C CYS A 84 21.06 -0.20 -2.38
N ALA A 85 21.06 0.44 -3.55
CA ALA A 85 20.23 -0.02 -4.66
C ALA A 85 20.82 -1.32 -5.22
N ILE A 86 20.06 -2.40 -5.13
CA ILE A 86 20.46 -3.72 -5.67
C ILE A 86 19.74 -4.07 -6.98
N GLY A 87 18.68 -3.31 -7.31
CA GLY A 87 17.94 -3.44 -8.57
C GLY A 87 18.65 -2.87 -9.79
N PRO A 88 18.00 -2.89 -10.98
CA PRO A 88 18.56 -2.40 -12.24
C PRO A 88 19.11 -0.97 -12.20
N LEU A 89 18.52 -0.09 -11.37
CA LEU A 89 18.97 1.29 -11.28
C LEU A 89 20.40 1.47 -10.76
N LYS A 90 20.99 0.45 -10.14
CA LYS A 90 22.39 0.51 -9.68
C LYS A 90 23.40 0.81 -10.78
N GLN A 91 23.05 0.54 -12.04
CA GLN A 91 23.92 0.77 -13.19
C GLN A 91 24.11 2.25 -13.54
N PHE A 92 23.26 3.15 -13.04
CA PHE A 92 23.28 4.58 -13.39
C PHE A 92 24.13 5.44 -12.44
N GLY A 93 24.97 4.81 -11.62
CA GLY A 93 25.85 5.51 -10.67
C GLY A 93 25.11 6.09 -9.46
N TRP A 94 25.85 6.73 -8.54
CA TRP A 94 25.31 7.10 -7.22
C TRP A 94 24.08 8.01 -7.31
N TYR A 95 24.18 9.14 -8.00
CA TYR A 95 23.10 10.12 -8.04
C TYR A 95 21.81 9.57 -8.67
N TRP A 96 21.93 8.97 -9.86
CA TRP A 96 20.77 8.46 -10.61
C TRP A 96 20.32 7.06 -10.18
N GLY A 97 21.18 6.28 -9.54
CA GLY A 97 20.91 4.92 -9.08
C GLY A 97 20.42 4.82 -7.64
N SER A 98 20.73 5.79 -6.77
CA SER A 98 20.30 5.78 -5.37
C SER A 98 19.54 7.03 -4.93
N THR A 99 20.10 8.23 -5.13
CA THR A 99 19.49 9.49 -4.64
C THR A 99 18.18 9.85 -5.34
N VAL A 100 18.20 9.94 -6.67
CA VAL A 100 17.00 10.26 -7.46
C VAL A 100 15.90 9.21 -7.28
N PRO A 101 16.20 7.89 -7.31
CA PRO A 101 15.18 6.88 -7.10
C PRO A 101 14.53 6.93 -5.72
N PHE A 102 15.28 7.29 -4.68
CA PHE A 102 14.70 7.49 -3.35
C PHE A 102 13.74 8.68 -3.30
N PHE A 103 14.06 9.78 -3.99
CA PHE A 103 13.12 10.89 -4.14
C PHE A 103 11.87 10.49 -4.92
N VAL A 104 12.02 9.70 -5.98
CA VAL A 104 10.87 9.16 -6.74
C VAL A 104 10.01 8.24 -5.85
N LEU A 105 10.63 7.44 -4.99
CA LEU A 105 9.92 6.58 -4.04
C LEU A 105 9.05 7.39 -3.07
N THR A 106 9.57 8.48 -2.52
CA THR A 106 8.84 9.32 -1.56
C THR A 106 7.70 10.08 -2.24
N LEU A 107 7.90 10.51 -3.49
CA LEU A 107 6.82 11.05 -4.33
C LEU A 107 5.70 10.03 -4.57
N PHE A 108 6.04 8.78 -4.92
CA PHE A 108 5.04 7.75 -5.13
C PHE A 108 4.24 7.44 -3.86
N LEU A 109 4.90 7.36 -2.70
CA LEU A 109 4.20 7.18 -1.43
C LEU A 109 3.22 8.33 -1.17
N GLY A 110 3.63 9.57 -1.46
CA GLY A 110 2.76 10.73 -1.36
C GLY A 110 1.56 10.66 -2.31
N ILE A 111 1.76 10.24 -3.56
CA ILE A 111 0.68 10.02 -4.53
C ILE A 111 -0.31 8.95 -4.03
N CYS A 112 0.18 7.87 -3.43
CA CYS A 112 -0.67 6.84 -2.84
C CYS A 112 -1.52 7.42 -1.69
N GLY A 113 -0.91 8.17 -0.77
CA GLY A 113 -1.61 8.85 0.32
C GLY A 113 -2.66 9.86 -0.16
N MET A 114 -2.35 10.65 -1.20
CA MET A 114 -3.31 11.55 -1.84
C MET A 114 -4.50 10.80 -2.41
N SER A 115 -4.24 9.68 -3.09
CA SER A 115 -5.27 8.89 -3.76
C SER A 115 -6.32 8.38 -2.77
N VAL A 116 -5.88 7.92 -1.60
CA VAL A 116 -6.78 7.47 -0.51
C VAL A 116 -7.58 8.64 0.06
N ASN A 117 -6.92 9.76 0.38
CA ASN A 117 -7.59 10.95 0.92
C ASN A 117 -8.63 11.50 -0.06
N LEU A 118 -8.32 11.52 -1.35
CA LEU A 118 -9.23 11.98 -2.39
C LEU A 118 -10.45 11.06 -2.52
N ALA A 119 -10.28 9.75 -2.42
CA ALA A 119 -11.38 8.79 -2.42
C ALA A 119 -12.28 8.95 -1.18
N ALA A 120 -11.69 9.14 -0.01
CA ALA A 120 -12.41 9.39 1.25
C ALA A 120 -13.19 10.72 1.19
N ALA A 121 -12.56 11.79 0.72
CA ALA A 121 -13.18 13.10 0.56
C ALA A 121 -14.32 13.07 -0.48
N PHE A 122 -14.12 12.40 -1.61
CA PHE A 122 -15.17 12.15 -2.59
C PHE A 122 -16.39 11.48 -1.94
N ARG A 123 -16.14 10.49 -1.05
CA ARG A 123 -17.23 9.78 -0.39
C ARG A 123 -18.02 10.69 0.56
N LEU A 124 -17.30 11.50 1.33
CA LEU A 124 -17.90 12.51 2.20
C LEU A 124 -18.79 13.48 1.39
N SER A 125 -18.28 14.02 0.29
CA SER A 125 -19.05 14.93 -0.59
C SER A 125 -20.29 14.25 -1.17
N ALA A 126 -20.19 12.98 -1.58
CA ALA A 126 -21.31 12.22 -2.10
C ALA A 126 -22.43 11.99 -1.06
N ILE A 127 -22.09 11.84 0.22
CA ILE A 127 -23.08 11.74 1.32
C ILE A 127 -23.81 13.08 1.52
N TYR A 128 -23.08 14.19 1.40
CA TYR A 128 -23.66 15.52 1.54
C TYR A 128 -24.45 16.00 0.32
N GLY A 129 -24.22 15.41 -0.85
CA GLY A 129 -24.78 15.88 -2.11
C GLY A 129 -24.15 17.21 -2.57
N VAL A 130 -22.95 17.55 -2.07
CA VAL A 130 -22.25 18.78 -2.49
C VAL A 130 -21.69 18.60 -3.89
N SER A 131 -21.81 19.64 -4.71
CA SER A 131 -21.24 19.66 -6.05
C SER A 131 -19.73 19.40 -6.00
N GLN A 132 -19.32 18.37 -6.73
CA GLN A 132 -17.93 17.92 -6.74
C GLN A 132 -17.00 18.82 -7.56
N THR A 133 -17.52 19.77 -8.33
CA THR A 133 -16.73 20.66 -9.19
C THR A 133 -16.02 21.76 -8.41
N LEU A 134 -16.49 22.14 -7.22
CA LEU A 134 -15.90 23.22 -6.42
C LEU A 134 -14.93 22.72 -5.33
N ILE A 135 -15.18 21.56 -4.73
CA ILE A 135 -14.34 20.99 -3.66
C ILE A 135 -13.05 20.38 -4.23
N LYS A 136 -13.11 19.81 -5.44
CA LYS A 136 -11.99 19.10 -6.05
C LYS A 136 -10.70 19.92 -6.19
N PRO A 137 -10.68 21.12 -6.82
CA PRO A 137 -9.43 21.81 -7.08
C PRO A 137 -8.76 22.34 -5.79
N PHE A 138 -9.53 22.93 -4.88
CA PHE A 138 -9.00 23.46 -3.62
C PHE A 138 -8.46 22.36 -2.70
N TYR A 139 -9.25 21.31 -2.48
CA TYR A 139 -8.86 20.20 -1.62
C TYR A 139 -7.70 19.38 -2.22
N SER A 140 -7.69 19.16 -3.54
CA SER A 140 -6.58 18.48 -4.21
C SER A 140 -5.31 19.34 -4.20
N GLY A 141 -5.42 20.66 -4.35
CA GLY A 141 -4.30 21.58 -4.25
C GLY A 141 -3.69 21.62 -2.84
N LEU A 142 -4.52 21.63 -1.80
CA LEU A 142 -4.07 21.57 -0.41
C LEU A 142 -3.40 20.22 -0.09
N LEU A 143 -4.00 19.11 -0.53
CA LEU A 143 -3.39 17.79 -0.38
C LEU A 143 -2.06 17.69 -1.12
N LEU A 144 -1.98 18.21 -2.34
CA LEU A 144 -0.73 18.24 -3.12
C LEU A 144 0.34 19.07 -2.40
N LEU A 145 -0.02 20.23 -1.85
CA LEU A 145 0.89 21.07 -1.08
C LEU A 145 1.43 20.32 0.15
N CYS A 146 0.56 19.68 0.94
CA CYS A 146 0.96 18.87 2.09
C CYS A 146 1.91 17.72 1.69
N GLN A 147 1.82 17.23 0.46
CA GLN A 147 2.62 16.12 -0.05
C GLN A 147 3.95 16.59 -0.65
N MET A 148 4.00 17.79 -1.22
CA MET A 148 5.27 18.43 -1.58
C MET A 148 6.11 18.73 -0.33
N VAL A 149 5.44 19.06 0.79
CA VAL A 149 6.09 19.16 2.11
C VAL A 149 6.61 17.81 2.61
N TYR A 150 5.98 16.68 2.24
CA TYR A 150 6.50 15.33 2.53
C TYR A 150 7.78 15.00 1.75
N ALA A 151 7.84 15.38 0.47
CA ALA A 151 8.98 15.09 -0.38
C ALA A 151 10.22 15.96 -0.08
N ALA A 152 10.02 17.20 0.39
CA ALA A 152 11.09 18.16 0.60
C ALA A 152 12.18 17.71 1.62
N PRO A 153 11.85 17.20 2.83
CA PRO A 153 12.86 16.68 3.76
C PRO A 153 13.66 15.53 3.17
N THR A 154 13.01 14.65 2.41
CA THR A 154 13.69 13.52 1.76
C THR A 154 14.61 13.97 0.62
N LEU A 155 14.22 15.03 -0.10
CA LEU A 155 15.08 15.67 -1.11
C LEU A 155 16.31 16.32 -0.45
N ILE A 156 16.11 17.03 0.67
CA ILE A 156 17.20 17.68 1.42
C ILE A 156 18.17 16.62 1.94
N ALA A 157 17.67 15.57 2.60
CA ALA A 157 18.49 14.42 3.02
C ALA A 157 19.23 13.78 1.83
N GLY A 158 18.51 13.66 0.71
CA GLY A 158 19.01 13.26 -0.62
C GLY A 158 20.28 13.99 -1.02
N LEU A 159 20.17 15.32 -1.12
CA LEU A 159 21.24 16.22 -1.55
C LEU A 159 22.42 16.21 -0.58
N MET A 160 22.17 16.09 0.72
CA MET A 160 23.22 16.03 1.73
C MET A 160 24.06 14.76 1.62
N SER A 161 23.45 13.59 1.38
CA SER A 161 24.20 12.34 1.20
C SER A 161 25.12 12.38 -0.03
N VAL A 162 24.73 13.11 -1.08
CA VAL A 162 25.58 13.30 -2.27
C VAL A 162 26.84 14.12 -1.94
N GLN A 163 26.72 15.14 -1.08
CA GLN A 163 27.84 15.99 -0.71
C GLN A 163 28.88 15.25 0.15
N ASP A 164 28.42 14.36 1.04
CA ASP A 164 29.28 13.64 2.00
C ASP A 164 29.63 12.21 1.57
N ARG A 165 29.66 11.92 0.26
CA ARG A 165 29.84 10.55 -0.27
C ARG A 165 31.09 9.85 0.27
N GLU A 166 32.25 10.50 0.18
CA GLU A 166 33.52 9.87 0.60
C GLU A 166 33.52 9.51 2.08
N LYS A 167 33.01 10.42 2.93
CA LYS A 167 32.81 10.17 4.36
C LYS A 167 31.83 9.02 4.61
N SER A 168 30.75 8.97 3.83
CA SER A 168 29.72 7.93 3.94
C SER A 168 30.26 6.55 3.58
N VAL A 169 31.04 6.44 2.49
CA VAL A 169 31.68 5.19 2.09
C VAL A 169 32.75 4.78 3.11
N ALA A 170 33.58 5.70 3.58
CA ALA A 170 34.58 5.40 4.60
C ALA A 170 33.94 4.90 5.91
N GLY A 171 32.87 5.56 6.38
CA GLY A 171 32.14 5.12 7.57
C GLY A 171 31.46 3.75 7.41
N MET A 172 30.92 3.46 6.22
CA MET A 172 30.40 2.12 5.91
C MET A 172 31.50 1.06 5.95
N LEU A 173 32.65 1.30 5.32
CA LEU A 173 33.76 0.35 5.29
C LEU A 173 34.39 0.14 6.67
N GLN A 174 34.39 1.17 7.52
CA GLN A 174 34.81 1.05 8.91
C GLN A 174 33.85 0.17 9.73
N THR A 175 32.55 0.24 9.43
CA THR A 175 31.51 -0.54 10.13
C THR A 175 31.40 -1.97 9.59
N TYR A 176 31.57 -2.15 8.28
CA TYR A 176 31.36 -3.39 7.54
C TYR A 176 32.52 -3.66 6.57
N PRO A 177 33.72 -3.96 7.08
CA PRO A 177 34.91 -4.12 6.24
C PRO A 177 34.76 -5.25 5.21
N LYS A 178 34.07 -6.34 5.56
CA LYS A 178 33.85 -7.48 4.65
C LYS A 178 32.90 -7.20 3.49
N MET A 179 32.11 -6.13 3.59
CA MET A 179 31.16 -5.72 2.55
C MET A 179 31.77 -4.70 1.57
N GLU A 180 33.09 -4.50 1.58
CA GLU A 180 33.78 -3.58 0.67
C GLU A 180 33.41 -3.82 -0.79
N LYS A 181 33.50 -5.07 -1.24
CA LYS A 181 33.14 -5.45 -2.61
C LYS A 181 31.67 -5.12 -2.92
N PHE A 182 30.77 -5.29 -1.96
CA PHE A 182 29.36 -4.96 -2.12
C PHE A 182 29.17 -3.43 -2.27
N PHE A 183 29.72 -2.62 -1.37
CA PHE A 183 29.57 -1.16 -1.44
C PHE A 183 30.28 -0.52 -2.63
N MET A 184 31.38 -1.11 -3.10
CA MET A 184 32.07 -0.65 -4.30
C MET A 184 31.34 -1.02 -5.59
N SER A 185 30.56 -2.11 -5.59
CA SER A 185 29.80 -2.57 -6.75
C SER A 185 28.36 -2.05 -6.82
N HIS A 186 27.85 -1.45 -5.74
CA HIS A 186 26.47 -0.97 -5.65
C HIS A 186 26.40 0.53 -5.38
N THR A 187 25.31 1.15 -5.81
CA THR A 187 25.06 2.56 -5.54
C THR A 187 24.31 2.68 -4.22
N CYS A 188 25.03 3.09 -3.19
CA CYS A 188 24.45 3.31 -1.87
C CYS A 188 23.95 4.74 -1.70
N PHE A 189 23.19 4.96 -0.66
CA PHE A 189 22.74 6.24 -0.16
C PHE A 189 22.83 6.08 1.33
N VAL A 190 23.84 6.68 1.95
CA VAL A 190 24.06 6.58 3.38
C VAL A 190 24.34 7.96 3.92
N ILE A 191 23.84 8.24 5.11
CA ILE A 191 24.06 9.48 5.80
C ILE A 191 24.85 9.15 7.08
N PRO A 192 26.08 9.66 7.25
CA PRO A 192 26.87 9.43 8.45
C PRO A 192 26.16 10.00 9.68
N LEU A 193 26.04 9.21 10.75
CA LEU A 193 25.38 9.65 11.98
C LEU A 193 26.24 10.61 12.82
N ASP A 194 27.56 10.47 12.74
CA ASP A 194 28.50 11.06 13.71
C ASP A 194 28.63 12.59 13.59
N ASP A 195 28.17 13.19 12.48
CA ASP A 195 28.37 14.63 12.19
C ASP A 195 27.06 15.38 11.82
N ASN A 196 25.88 14.74 11.87
CA ASN A 196 24.71 15.31 11.19
C ASN A 196 23.37 15.20 11.95
N PRO A 197 23.09 16.09 12.94
CA PRO A 197 21.79 16.14 13.62
C PRO A 197 20.60 16.37 12.68
N LYS A 198 20.86 16.87 11.46
CA LYS A 198 19.84 17.13 10.45
C LYS A 198 19.15 15.83 9.98
N MET A 199 19.81 14.66 10.08
CA MET A 199 19.17 13.40 9.69
C MET A 199 18.05 13.00 10.66
N TYR A 200 18.29 13.14 11.97
CA TYR A 200 17.24 12.93 12.97
C TYR A 200 16.08 13.90 12.79
N ILE A 201 16.37 15.15 12.39
CA ILE A 201 15.34 16.13 12.03
C ILE A 201 14.55 15.63 10.80
N CYS A 202 15.22 15.17 9.74
CA CYS A 202 14.55 14.65 8.55
C CYS A 202 13.64 13.45 8.86
N LEU A 203 14.14 12.49 9.66
CA LEU A 203 13.36 11.33 10.10
C LEU A 203 12.18 11.73 10.99
N GLY A 204 12.39 12.66 11.93
CA GLY A 204 11.34 13.20 12.79
C GLY A 204 10.24 13.90 11.98
N VAL A 205 10.62 14.73 11.00
CA VAL A 205 9.66 15.38 10.10
C VAL A 205 8.90 14.34 9.26
N ALA A 206 9.58 13.31 8.74
CA ALA A 206 8.92 12.22 8.01
C ALA A 206 7.91 11.47 8.87
N LEU A 207 8.24 11.16 10.13
CA LEU A 207 7.34 10.51 11.09
C LEU A 207 6.12 11.40 11.41
N ILE A 208 6.34 12.67 11.72
CA ILE A 208 5.25 13.63 12.00
C ILE A 208 4.32 13.71 10.80
N GLN A 209 4.87 13.79 9.59
CA GLN A 209 4.06 13.91 8.39
C GLN A 209 3.24 12.65 8.09
N LEU A 210 3.80 11.45 8.29
CA LEU A 210 3.02 10.20 8.22
C LEU A 210 1.85 10.27 9.19
N VAL A 211 2.09 10.62 10.46
CA VAL A 211 1.03 10.75 11.47
C VAL A 211 -0.02 11.79 11.07
N VAL A 212 0.37 12.93 10.52
CA VAL A 212 -0.57 13.98 10.07
C VAL A 212 -1.47 13.49 8.93
N VAL A 213 -0.91 12.83 7.91
CA VAL A 213 -1.69 12.26 6.79
C VAL A 213 -2.69 11.22 7.29
N GLU A 214 -2.29 10.39 8.25
CA GLU A 214 -3.14 9.39 8.85
C GLU A 214 -4.27 10.04 9.68
N ILE A 215 -3.96 11.03 10.51
CA ILE A 215 -4.97 11.77 11.29
C ILE A 215 -5.98 12.45 10.35
N MET A 216 -5.52 13.07 9.27
CA MET A 216 -6.41 13.67 8.27
C MET A 216 -7.35 12.64 7.65
N SER A 217 -6.80 11.51 7.21
CA SER A 217 -7.56 10.41 6.61
C SER A 217 -8.59 9.83 7.59
N ALA A 218 -8.17 9.57 8.83
CA ALA A 218 -9.03 9.09 9.91
C ALA A 218 -10.16 10.07 10.23
N MET A 219 -9.88 11.38 10.27
CA MET A 219 -10.89 12.42 10.45
C MET A 219 -11.93 12.40 9.33
N ILE A 220 -11.52 12.28 8.06
CA ILE A 220 -12.45 12.25 6.92
C ILE A 220 -13.32 10.99 6.96
N ILE A 221 -12.74 9.84 7.31
CA ILE A 221 -13.47 8.57 7.47
C ILE A 221 -14.47 8.70 8.63
N TYR A 222 -14.05 9.22 9.78
CA TYR A 222 -14.92 9.47 10.93
C TYR A 222 -16.07 10.42 10.57
N LEU A 223 -15.77 11.53 9.91
CA LEU A 223 -16.79 12.47 9.42
C LEU A 223 -17.74 11.78 8.44
N SER A 224 -17.24 10.92 7.55
CA SER A 224 -18.07 10.14 6.62
C SER A 224 -19.05 9.23 7.36
N PHE A 225 -18.60 8.51 8.40
CA PHE A 225 -19.49 7.71 9.26
C PHE A 225 -20.54 8.58 9.96
N LYS A 226 -20.11 9.66 10.61
CA LYS A 226 -20.98 10.57 11.33
C LYS A 226 -22.05 11.17 10.42
N SER A 227 -21.65 11.60 9.22
CA SER A 227 -22.56 12.19 8.22
C SER A 227 -23.52 11.16 7.63
N LEU A 228 -23.07 9.92 7.42
CA LEU A 228 -23.95 8.84 6.97
C LEU A 228 -25.03 8.52 8.01
N ILE A 229 -24.65 8.42 9.29
CA ILE A 229 -25.61 8.16 10.38
C ILE A 229 -26.65 9.29 10.46
N LYS A 230 -26.21 10.55 10.41
CA LYS A 230 -27.10 11.72 10.44
C LYS A 230 -28.09 11.75 9.27
N ARG A 231 -27.71 11.19 8.12
CA ARG A 231 -28.54 11.20 6.90
C ARG A 231 -29.32 9.91 6.65
N LYS A 232 -29.28 8.96 7.59
CA LYS A 232 -29.94 7.65 7.45
C LYS A 232 -31.42 7.77 7.08
N CYS A 233 -32.16 8.72 7.68
CA CYS A 233 -33.59 8.91 7.43
C CYS A 233 -33.93 9.41 6.01
N PHE A 234 -32.96 9.99 5.29
CA PHE A 234 -33.14 10.51 3.92
C PHE A 234 -32.70 9.53 2.85
N MET A 235 -32.26 8.32 3.23
CA MET A 235 -31.70 7.34 2.30
C MET A 235 -32.53 6.05 2.34
N SER A 236 -32.70 5.41 1.17
CA SER A 236 -33.23 4.05 1.14
C SER A 236 -32.24 3.09 1.81
N ALA A 237 -32.74 1.98 2.36
CA ALA A 237 -31.91 0.96 3.01
C ALA A 237 -30.78 0.45 2.08
N LYS A 238 -31.08 0.31 0.78
CA LYS A 238 -30.12 -0.10 -0.24
C LYS A 238 -28.97 0.92 -0.39
N VAL A 239 -29.29 2.21 -0.49
CA VAL A 239 -28.28 3.26 -0.63
C VAL A 239 -27.46 3.39 0.65
N TYR A 240 -28.12 3.38 1.82
CA TYR A 240 -27.44 3.41 3.11
C TYR A 240 -26.42 2.27 3.27
N ASN A 241 -26.83 1.03 3.00
CA ASN A 241 -25.95 -0.14 3.10
C ASN A 241 -24.76 -0.06 2.14
N MET A 242 -24.99 0.45 0.92
CA MET A 242 -23.92 0.70 -0.05
C MET A 242 -22.92 1.75 0.47
N HIS A 243 -23.39 2.86 1.06
CA HIS A 243 -22.52 3.85 1.72
C HIS A 243 -21.74 3.26 2.88
N MET A 244 -22.39 2.50 3.74
CA MET A 244 -21.76 1.86 4.88
C MET A 244 -20.65 0.90 4.44
N GLN A 245 -20.93 0.03 3.47
CA GLN A 245 -19.94 -0.92 2.94
C GLN A 245 -18.71 -0.21 2.37
N PHE A 246 -18.90 0.88 1.62
CA PHE A 246 -17.76 1.62 1.06
C PHE A 246 -16.93 2.32 2.11
N ILE A 247 -17.54 2.94 3.12
CA ILE A 247 -16.77 3.58 4.20
C ILE A 247 -15.97 2.52 4.98
N TRP A 248 -16.57 1.36 5.28
CA TRP A 248 -15.84 0.25 5.90
C TRP A 248 -14.67 -0.24 5.05
N SER A 249 -14.88 -0.38 3.74
CA SER A 249 -13.82 -0.81 2.83
C SER A 249 -12.67 0.20 2.76
N ILE A 250 -12.97 1.51 2.73
CA ILE A 250 -11.93 2.57 2.78
C ILE A 250 -11.21 2.54 4.13
N GLY A 251 -11.96 2.42 5.24
CA GLY A 251 -11.39 2.35 6.58
C GLY A 251 -10.45 1.16 6.79
N ALA A 252 -10.81 -0.01 6.27
CA ALA A 252 -9.95 -1.18 6.33
C ALA A 252 -8.71 -1.05 5.44
N GLN A 253 -8.86 -0.51 4.22
CA GLN A 253 -7.72 -0.22 3.33
C GLN A 253 -6.76 0.80 3.95
N PHE A 254 -7.29 1.77 4.69
CA PHE A 254 -6.52 2.76 5.45
C PHE A 254 -5.77 2.15 6.65
N ALA A 255 -6.30 1.12 7.29
CA ALA A 255 -5.60 0.43 8.38
C ALA A 255 -4.36 -0.35 7.91
N VAL A 256 -4.31 -0.78 6.64
CA VAL A 256 -3.18 -1.53 6.08
C VAL A 256 -1.87 -0.75 6.17
N PRO A 257 -1.71 0.45 5.59
CA PRO A 257 -0.45 1.19 5.67
C PRO A 257 -0.02 1.53 7.11
N ILE A 258 -0.95 1.68 8.06
CA ILE A 258 -0.59 1.83 9.48
C ILE A 258 0.20 0.61 9.98
N ILE A 259 -0.28 -0.59 9.64
CA ILE A 259 0.32 -1.85 10.10
C ILE A 259 1.58 -2.17 9.30
N THR A 260 1.53 -2.02 7.97
CA THR A 260 2.60 -2.52 7.10
C THR A 260 3.65 -1.46 6.77
N ILE A 261 3.36 -0.16 6.89
CA ILE A 261 4.32 0.92 6.60
C ILE A 261 4.73 1.64 7.88
N ASN A 262 3.77 2.19 8.62
CA ASN A 262 4.08 3.05 9.76
C ASN A 262 4.69 2.26 10.93
N THR A 263 4.17 1.07 11.23
CA THR A 263 4.73 0.22 12.29
C THR A 263 6.18 -0.18 11.99
N PRO A 264 6.53 -0.71 10.79
CA PRO A 264 7.93 -1.00 10.47
C PRO A 264 8.83 0.22 10.46
N PHE A 265 8.35 1.37 9.97
CA PHE A 265 9.13 2.60 9.97
C PHE A 265 9.39 3.11 11.40
N LEU A 266 8.38 3.07 12.28
CA LEU A 266 8.55 3.41 13.70
C LEU A 266 9.55 2.49 14.40
N LEU A 267 9.45 1.17 14.17
CA LEU A 267 10.40 0.20 14.72
C LEU A 267 11.83 0.45 14.21
N TYR A 268 11.98 0.76 12.92
CA TYR A 268 13.27 1.14 12.35
C TYR A 268 13.85 2.38 13.03
N CYS A 269 13.04 3.43 13.24
CA CYS A 269 13.47 4.62 13.98
C CYS A 269 13.84 4.31 15.43
N ILE A 270 13.10 3.43 16.11
CA ILE A 270 13.43 3.00 17.48
C ILE A 270 14.79 2.29 17.51
N PHE A 271 15.03 1.34 16.60
CA PHE A 271 16.32 0.66 16.50
C PHE A 271 17.47 1.63 16.21
N LEU A 272 17.24 2.59 15.30
CA LEU A 272 18.22 3.60 14.95
C LEU A 272 18.56 4.52 16.13
N ILE A 273 17.56 5.05 16.84
CA ILE A 273 17.77 5.96 17.98
C ILE A 273 18.40 5.23 19.16
N SER A 274 17.98 3.98 19.41
CA SER A 274 18.53 3.16 20.49
C SER A 274 19.89 2.53 20.15
N GLN A 275 20.37 2.67 18.90
CA GLN A 275 21.57 1.99 18.40
C GLN A 275 21.53 0.48 18.70
N SER A 276 20.34 -0.12 18.56
CA SER A 276 20.13 -1.52 18.94
C SER A 276 20.85 -2.44 17.94
N PRO A 277 21.66 -3.41 18.41
CA PRO A 277 22.25 -4.44 17.57
C PRO A 277 21.23 -5.22 16.72
N ALA A 278 20.01 -5.41 17.26
CA ALA A 278 18.92 -6.05 16.55
C ALA A 278 18.50 -5.30 15.26
N GLY A 279 18.81 -4.02 15.13
CA GLY A 279 18.50 -3.26 13.91
C GLY A 279 19.15 -3.81 12.65
N VAL A 280 20.36 -4.40 12.75
CA VAL A 280 21.04 -5.06 11.61
C VAL A 280 20.19 -6.22 11.09
N ASP A 281 19.78 -7.12 11.99
CA ASP A 281 19.04 -8.32 11.61
C ASP A 281 17.62 -8.00 11.15
N PHE A 282 16.94 -7.06 11.82
CA PHE A 282 15.52 -6.81 11.57
C PHE A 282 15.25 -5.81 10.44
N SER A 283 16.15 -4.88 10.13
CA SER A 283 15.87 -3.83 9.15
C SER A 283 15.49 -4.33 7.75
N PRO A 284 16.10 -5.42 7.19
CA PRO A 284 15.66 -5.98 5.92
C PRO A 284 14.23 -6.54 5.99
N TYR A 285 13.86 -7.18 7.09
CA TYR A 285 12.49 -7.70 7.29
C TYR A 285 11.45 -6.60 7.48
N LEU A 286 11.81 -5.52 8.19
CA LEU A 286 10.96 -4.34 8.29
C LEU A 286 10.66 -3.77 6.89
N PHE A 287 11.69 -3.69 6.04
CA PHE A 287 11.55 -3.22 4.67
C PHE A 287 10.68 -4.14 3.80
N ILE A 288 10.86 -5.46 3.91
CA ILE A 288 9.96 -6.43 3.26
C ILE A 288 8.52 -6.19 3.74
N GLY A 289 8.32 -5.97 5.05
CA GLY A 289 7.03 -5.62 5.64
C GLY A 289 6.36 -4.43 4.95
N VAL A 290 7.11 -3.34 4.70
CA VAL A 290 6.64 -2.17 3.93
C VAL A 290 6.11 -2.58 2.55
N THR A 291 6.83 -3.44 1.83
CA THR A 291 6.40 -3.89 0.51
C THR A 291 5.21 -4.86 0.51
N THR A 292 4.82 -5.42 1.65
CA THR A 292 3.63 -6.31 1.71
C THR A 292 2.30 -5.53 1.71
N HIS A 293 2.34 -4.21 1.90
CA HIS A 293 1.14 -3.38 2.04
C HIS A 293 0.19 -3.53 0.85
N SER A 294 0.72 -3.61 -0.37
CA SER A 294 -0.05 -3.69 -1.61
C SER A 294 -0.86 -4.97 -1.73
N PHE A 295 -0.25 -6.09 -1.36
CA PHE A 295 -0.91 -7.40 -1.33
C PHE A 295 -2.09 -7.38 -0.35
N PHE A 296 -1.86 -6.95 0.89
CA PHE A 296 -2.91 -6.90 1.91
C PHE A 296 -4.01 -5.89 1.58
N ASN A 297 -3.65 -4.71 1.06
CA ASN A 297 -4.61 -3.70 0.64
C ASN A 297 -5.53 -4.25 -0.47
N THR A 298 -4.95 -4.96 -1.43
CA THR A 298 -5.70 -5.61 -2.51
C THR A 298 -6.63 -6.69 -1.98
N LEU A 299 -6.14 -7.54 -1.07
CA LEU A 299 -6.95 -8.60 -0.47
C LEU A 299 -8.15 -8.03 0.30
N ILE A 300 -7.95 -6.95 1.07
CA ILE A 300 -9.01 -6.26 1.80
C ILE A 300 -10.02 -5.63 0.84
N MET A 301 -9.56 -4.92 -0.19
CA MET A 301 -10.44 -4.35 -1.20
C MET A 301 -11.31 -5.41 -1.89
N ILE A 302 -10.72 -6.53 -2.32
CA ILE A 302 -11.44 -7.62 -2.99
C ILE A 302 -12.45 -8.25 -2.02
N SER A 303 -12.04 -8.57 -0.79
CA SER A 303 -12.90 -9.25 0.19
C SER A 303 -14.05 -8.37 0.69
N MET A 304 -13.85 -7.06 0.83
CA MET A 304 -14.87 -6.15 1.36
C MET A 304 -15.80 -5.57 0.28
N THR A 305 -15.40 -5.64 -0.99
CA THR A 305 -16.22 -5.17 -2.11
C THR A 305 -17.00 -6.32 -2.73
N ALA A 306 -18.29 -6.41 -2.41
CA ALA A 306 -19.12 -7.58 -2.77
C ALA A 306 -19.02 -8.01 -4.25
N PRO A 307 -19.16 -7.11 -5.25
CA PRO A 307 -19.03 -7.49 -6.65
C PRO A 307 -17.68 -8.15 -7.02
N TYR A 308 -16.61 -7.73 -6.35
CA TYR A 308 -15.26 -8.26 -6.59
C TYR A 308 -15.09 -9.63 -5.93
N ARG A 309 -15.45 -9.72 -4.65
CA ARG A 309 -15.45 -10.98 -3.90
C ARG A 309 -16.29 -12.04 -4.60
N ASP A 310 -17.52 -11.71 -4.98
CA ASP A 310 -18.45 -12.67 -5.58
C ASP A 310 -17.93 -13.15 -6.94
N THR A 311 -17.30 -12.26 -7.72
CA THR A 311 -16.62 -12.64 -8.97
C THR A 311 -15.48 -13.63 -8.71
N VAL A 312 -14.57 -13.32 -7.78
CA VAL A 312 -13.42 -14.19 -7.48
C VAL A 312 -13.88 -15.55 -6.94
N ILE A 313 -14.88 -15.57 -6.03
CA ILE A 313 -15.47 -16.81 -5.52
C ILE A 313 -16.09 -17.63 -6.65
N SER A 314 -16.76 -17.00 -7.63
CA SER A 314 -17.36 -17.71 -8.76
C SER A 314 -16.29 -18.43 -9.60
N TRP A 315 -15.14 -17.80 -9.86
CA TRP A 315 -14.03 -18.44 -10.58
C TRP A 315 -13.46 -19.65 -9.86
N ILE A 316 -13.40 -19.58 -8.52
CA ILE A 316 -12.93 -20.70 -7.69
C ILE A 316 -13.97 -21.84 -7.69
N ARG A 317 -15.28 -21.52 -7.58
CA ARG A 317 -16.35 -22.51 -7.50
C ARG A 317 -16.65 -23.22 -8.82
N ILE A 318 -16.49 -22.56 -9.98
CA ILE A 318 -16.75 -23.13 -11.31
C ILE A 318 -15.84 -24.35 -11.60
N ARG A 319 -14.75 -24.56 -10.85
CA ARG A 319 -13.90 -25.77 -10.98
C ARG A 319 -14.36 -26.99 -10.18
N ARG A 320 -15.43 -26.93 -9.36
CA ARG A 320 -15.87 -28.06 -8.51
C ARG A 320 -17.13 -28.81 -8.98
N VAL A 321 -17.70 -28.50 -10.14
CA VAL A 321 -18.86 -29.27 -10.66
C VAL A 321 -18.50 -29.88 -12.01
N GLY A 322 -17.88 -31.06 -11.95
CA GLY A 322 -18.04 -32.03 -13.04
C GLY A 322 -19.54 -32.29 -13.20
N LYS A 323 -20.03 -32.16 -14.42
CA LYS A 323 -21.44 -32.35 -14.78
C LYS A 323 -21.93 -33.71 -14.28
N VAL A 324 -22.76 -33.73 -13.24
CA VAL A 324 -23.63 -34.88 -12.97
C VAL A 324 -24.76 -34.78 -14.00
N PRO A 325 -25.00 -35.81 -14.82
CA PRO A 325 -26.11 -35.80 -15.77
C PRO A 325 -27.43 -35.68 -14.99
N VAL A 326 -28.21 -34.65 -15.32
CA VAL A 326 -29.56 -34.47 -14.82
C VAL A 326 -30.42 -35.57 -15.44
N VAL A 327 -30.81 -36.56 -14.65
CA VAL A 327 -31.85 -37.52 -15.04
C VAL A 327 -33.17 -36.75 -15.12
N PRO A 328 -33.90 -36.79 -16.25
CA PRO A 328 -35.17 -36.08 -16.37
C PRO A 328 -36.21 -36.66 -15.40
N PRO A 329 -37.08 -35.82 -14.82
CA PRO A 329 -38.12 -36.28 -13.91
C PRO A 329 -39.15 -37.12 -14.67
N ILE A 330 -39.45 -38.30 -14.13
CA ILE A 330 -40.55 -39.15 -14.56
C ILE A 330 -41.85 -38.38 -14.32
N SER A 331 -42.54 -38.00 -15.40
CA SER A 331 -43.87 -37.42 -15.33
C SER A 331 -44.87 -38.49 -14.90
N VAL A 332 -45.28 -38.45 -13.63
CA VAL A 332 -46.43 -39.23 -13.15
C VAL A 332 -47.69 -38.46 -13.52
N THR A 333 -48.40 -38.97 -14.53
CA THR A 333 -49.71 -38.46 -14.95
C THR A 333 -50.73 -38.79 -13.87
N LEU A 334 -51.08 -37.81 -13.03
CA LEU A 334 -52.21 -37.94 -12.10
C LEU A 334 -53.51 -37.88 -12.91
N VAL A 335 -54.19 -39.02 -13.00
CA VAL A 335 -55.54 -39.15 -13.57
C VAL A 335 -56.52 -38.43 -12.65
N ASN A 336 -57.12 -37.35 -13.15
CA ASN A 336 -58.21 -36.62 -12.50
C ASN A 336 -59.47 -37.51 -12.48
N LEU A 337 -59.84 -38.00 -11.30
CA LEU A 337 -61.15 -38.57 -11.02
C LEU A 337 -61.87 -37.64 -10.06
N ASP A 338 -62.58 -36.64 -10.58
CA ASP A 338 -63.79 -36.17 -9.90
C ASP A 338 -64.68 -35.34 -10.83
N LYS A 339 -65.98 -35.36 -10.53
CA LYS A 339 -67.15 -34.71 -11.19
C LYS A 339 -68.01 -35.66 -12.03
N ARG A 340 -68.89 -36.39 -11.33
CA ARG A 340 -70.28 -36.64 -11.74
C ARG A 340 -71.12 -37.04 -10.52
N ALA A 341 -71.93 -36.12 -10.00
CA ALA A 341 -73.19 -36.45 -9.35
C ALA A 341 -74.14 -35.24 -9.44
N THR A 342 -75.11 -35.40 -10.31
CA THR A 342 -76.13 -34.46 -10.74
C THR A 342 -77.32 -34.52 -9.77
N ILE A 343 -77.84 -33.37 -9.38
CA ILE A 343 -79.12 -33.22 -8.67
C ILE A 343 -80.25 -33.50 -9.65
N VAL A 344 -81.16 -34.42 -9.32
CA VAL A 344 -82.45 -34.61 -10.00
C VAL A 344 -83.57 -34.39 -8.98
N LYS A 345 -84.34 -33.34 -9.27
CA LYS A 345 -85.71 -32.96 -8.84
C LYS A 345 -86.06 -32.96 -7.35
#